data_AF-A0A958G178-F1
#
_entry.id   AF-A0A958G178-F1
#
_cell.length_a   1.000
_cell.length_b   1.000
_cell.length_c   1.000
_cell.angle_alpha   90.00
_cell.angle_beta   90.00
_cell.angle_gamma   90.00
#
_symmetry.space_group_name_H-M   'P 1'
#
loop_
_entity.id
_entity.type
_entity.pdbx_description
1 polymer ?
#
loop_
_entity_poly.entity_id
_entity_poly.type
_entity_poly.pdbx_seq_one_letter_code
_entity_poly.pdbx_strand_id
1 'polypeptide(L)'
;MQIITLDDKDFPHLLAAFHDGKEIGRYWSKGCAHVVCATRQFVLIGDSENPAKIAIKPARNIGEAERLALQFLSREQERGNEVSFEAN
;
A
#
# COMPACT_ATOMS: atom_id res chain seq x y z
N MET A 1 0.27 -1.80 -11.94
CA MET A 1 0.89 -1.89 -10.60
C MET A 1 2.24 -2.51 -10.83
N GLN A 2 3.31 -1.90 -10.35
CA GLN A 2 4.65 -2.50 -10.36
C GLN A 2 4.89 -3.17 -9.02
N ILE A 3 5.72 -4.21 -8.95
CA ILE A 3 6.14 -4.85 -7.70
C ILE A 3 7.66 -4.73 -7.63
N ILE A 4 8.17 -4.29 -6.48
CA ILE A 4 9.59 -4.17 -6.16
C ILE A 4 9.89 -5.16 -5.02
N THR A 5 11.03 -5.86 -5.09
CA THR A 5 11.48 -6.84 -4.08
C THR A 5 12.82 -6.44 -3.46
N LEU A 6 13.27 -7.19 -2.45
CA LEU A 6 14.53 -6.97 -1.74
C LEU A 6 15.78 -6.86 -2.65
N ASP A 7 15.73 -7.49 -3.83
CA ASP A 7 16.85 -7.49 -4.79
C ASP A 7 16.92 -6.19 -5.62
N ASP A 8 15.87 -5.37 -5.61
CA ASP A 8 15.84 -4.09 -6.31
C ASP A 8 16.63 -3.03 -5.52
N LYS A 9 17.52 -2.33 -6.22
CA LYS A 9 18.31 -1.21 -5.66
C LYS A 9 17.48 -0.11 -5.00
N ASP A 10 16.25 0.09 -5.45
CA ASP A 10 15.35 1.15 -4.98
C ASP A 10 14.50 0.68 -3.78
N PHE A 11 14.53 -0.62 -3.46
CA PHE A 11 13.71 -1.21 -2.39
C PHE A 11 13.91 -0.55 -1.02
N PRO A 12 15.15 -0.29 -0.53
CA PRO A 12 15.33 0.34 0.77
C PRO A 12 14.66 1.72 0.88
N HIS A 13 14.69 2.51 -0.20
CA HIS A 13 14.05 3.82 -0.24
C HIS A 13 12.53 3.72 -0.24
N LEU A 14 12.00 2.73 -0.95
CA LEU A 14 10.55 2.48 -1.02
C LEU A 14 10.01 1.87 0.26
N LEU A 15 10.80 1.05 0.95
CA LEU A 15 10.50 0.53 2.27
C LEU A 15 10.43 1.66 3.31
N ALA A 16 11.40 2.57 3.30
CA ALA A 16 11.34 3.77 4.14
C ALA A 16 10.08 4.61 3.84
N ALA A 17 9.80 4.87 2.56
CA ALA A 17 8.59 5.60 2.15
C ALA A 17 7.28 4.87 2.51
N PHE A 18 7.29 3.55 2.60
CA PHE A 18 6.15 2.74 3.04
C PHE A 18 5.91 2.89 4.54
N HIS A 19 6.96 2.88 5.35
CA HIS A 19 6.87 3.11 6.80
C HIS A 19 6.51 4.55 7.17
N ASP A 20 7.02 5.53 6.43
CA ASP A 20 6.75 6.96 6.65
C ASP A 20 5.45 7.43 5.96
N GLY A 21 4.89 6.60 5.08
CA GLY A 21 3.68 6.89 4.34
C GLY A 21 2.47 6.99 5.26
N LYS A 22 1.49 7.81 4.86
CA LYS A 22 0.20 7.85 5.56
C LYS A 22 -0.51 6.54 5.29
N GLU A 23 -0.74 5.74 6.32
CA GLU A 23 -1.59 4.56 6.19
C GLU A 23 -3.03 5.00 5.84
N ILE A 24 -3.66 4.26 4.94
CA ILE A 24 -5.05 4.52 4.51
C ILE A 24 -5.95 3.40 4.98
N GLY A 25 -5.40 2.20 5.07
CA GLY A 25 -6.07 1.03 5.59
C GLY A 25 -5.30 -0.24 5.30
N ARG A 26 -5.94 -1.35 5.66
CA ARG A 26 -5.41 -2.70 5.55
C ARG A 26 -6.44 -3.61 4.94
N TYR A 27 -5.98 -4.66 4.28
CA TYR A 27 -6.83 -5.77 3.87
C TYR A 27 -6.16 -7.10 4.14
N TRP A 28 -6.97 -8.13 4.39
CA TRP A 28 -6.49 -9.48 4.64
C TRP A 28 -6.79 -10.36 3.45
N SER A 29 -5.75 -10.97 2.90
CA SER A 29 -5.88 -11.92 1.81
C SER A 29 -5.03 -13.15 2.09
N LYS A 30 -5.63 -14.35 1.96
CA LYS A 30 -4.95 -15.63 2.16
C LYS A 30 -4.20 -15.72 3.51
N GLY A 31 -4.77 -15.14 4.56
CA GLY A 31 -4.19 -15.13 5.91
C GLY A 31 -3.06 -14.12 6.13
N CYS A 32 -2.75 -13.27 5.15
CA CYS A 32 -1.75 -12.21 5.26
C CYS A 32 -2.41 -10.83 5.35
N ALA A 33 -1.94 -10.00 6.27
CA ALA A 33 -2.34 -8.61 6.39
C ALA A 33 -1.48 -7.72 5.49
N HIS A 34 -2.13 -7.03 4.56
CA HIS A 34 -1.50 -6.09 3.64
C HIS A 34 -1.90 -4.66 4.01
N VAL A 35 -0.92 -3.78 4.18
CA VAL A 35 -1.13 -2.36 4.48
C VAL A 35 -1.06 -1.57 3.19
N VAL A 36 -1.95 -0.58 3.06
CA VAL A 36 -2.00 0.35 1.92
C VAL A 36 -1.66 1.75 2.44
N CYS A 37 -0.53 2.28 1.99
CA CYS A 37 -0.04 3.60 2.36
C CYS A 37 -0.09 4.57 1.18
N ALA A 38 -0.35 5.84 1.46
CA ALA A 38 -0.28 6.94 0.51
C ALA A 38 0.91 7.86 0.86
N THR A 39 1.66 8.22 -0.18
CA THR A 39 2.73 9.21 -0.14
C THR A 39 2.44 10.31 -1.16
N ARG A 40 3.27 11.36 -1.21
CA ARG A 40 3.11 12.42 -2.22
C ARG A 40 3.26 11.94 -3.67
N GLN A 41 3.96 10.83 -3.88
CA GLN A 41 4.35 10.35 -5.21
C GLN A 41 3.82 8.95 -5.53
N PHE A 42 3.42 8.18 -4.53
CA PHE A 42 3.08 6.77 -4.69
C PHE A 42 1.96 6.35 -3.75
N VAL A 43 1.17 5.37 -4.21
CA VAL A 43 0.49 4.40 -3.34
C VAL A 43 1.41 3.20 -3.22
N LEU A 44 1.64 2.76 -1.99
CA LEU A 44 2.51 1.66 -1.63
C LEU A 44 1.69 0.59 -0.90
N ILE A 45 1.89 -0.67 -1.26
CA ILE A 45 1.18 -1.81 -0.66
C ILE A 45 2.21 -2.86 -0.26
N GLY A 46 2.22 -3.25 1.00
CA GLY A 46 3.20 -4.20 1.54
C GLY A 46 2.61 -5.03 2.68
N ASP A 47 3.29 -6.12 3.02
CA ASP A 47 2.93 -6.94 4.18
C ASP A 47 3.23 -6.19 5.48
N SER A 48 2.33 -6.24 6.45
CA SER A 48 2.45 -5.41 7.67
C SER A 48 3.65 -5.75 8.56
N GLU A 49 4.00 -7.03 8.67
CA GLU A 49 5.01 -7.51 9.62
C GLU A 49 6.42 -7.48 9.02
N ASN A 50 6.56 -7.85 7.75
CA ASN A 50 7.83 -7.88 7.06
C ASN A 50 7.61 -7.79 5.54
N PRO A 51 7.61 -6.58 4.96
CA PRO A 51 7.47 -6.43 3.53
C PRO A 51 8.71 -7.02 2.84
N ALA A 52 8.60 -8.20 2.23
CA ALA A 52 9.60 -8.74 1.30
C ALA A 52 9.40 -8.19 -0.13
N LYS A 53 8.23 -7.58 -0.37
CA LYS A 53 7.80 -6.99 -1.63
C LYS A 53 6.92 -5.78 -1.35
N ILE A 54 7.01 -4.77 -2.20
CA ILE A 54 6.16 -3.59 -2.17
C ILE A 54 5.56 -3.40 -3.56
N ALA A 55 4.22 -3.40 -3.63
CA ALA A 55 3.52 -3.02 -4.83
C ALA A 55 3.35 -1.49 -4.88
N ILE A 56 3.60 -0.92 -6.05
CA ILE A 56 3.72 0.53 -6.25
C ILE A 56 2.78 0.97 -7.36
N LYS A 57 2.13 2.10 -7.10
CA LYS A 57 1.38 2.86 -8.09
C LYS A 57 1.72 4.34 -7.99
N PRO A 58 2.25 4.95 -9.06
CA PRO A 58 2.52 6.39 -9.08
C PRO A 58 1.26 7.24 -8.87
N ALA A 59 1.43 8.38 -8.21
CA ALA A 59 0.45 9.43 -7.99
C ALA A 59 1.10 10.81 -8.17
N ARG A 60 0.33 11.81 -8.56
CA ARG A 60 0.83 13.19 -8.81
C ARG A 60 0.92 14.02 -7.53
N ASN A 61 0.11 13.69 -6.52
CA ASN A 61 0.07 14.35 -5.23
C ASN A 61 -0.59 13.43 -4.18
N ILE A 62 -0.56 13.87 -2.91
CA ILE A 62 -1.09 13.09 -1.79
C ILE A 62 -2.60 12.83 -1.92
N GLY A 63 -3.42 13.80 -2.33
CA GLY A 63 -4.87 13.61 -2.46
C GLY A 63 -5.24 12.60 -3.56
N GLU A 64 -4.48 12.56 -4.66
CA GLU A 64 -4.63 11.51 -5.67
C GLU A 64 -4.22 10.14 -5.11
N ALA A 65 -3.12 10.05 -4.37
CA ALA A 65 -2.65 8.81 -3.75
C ALA A 65 -3.69 8.25 -2.77
N GLU A 66 -4.23 9.07 -1.87
CA GLU A 66 -5.28 8.68 -0.92
C GLU A 66 -6.53 8.16 -1.66
N ARG A 67 -7.01 8.90 -2.67
CA ARG A 67 -8.17 8.47 -3.47
C ARG A 67 -7.91 7.13 -4.17
N LEU A 68 -6.71 6.93 -4.73
CA LEU A 68 -6.34 5.67 -5.38
C LEU A 68 -6.21 4.52 -4.38
N ALA A 69 -5.70 4.77 -3.18
CA ALA A 69 -5.61 3.80 -2.09
C ALA A 69 -7.02 3.38 -1.62
N LEU A 70 -7.92 4.33 -1.41
CA LEU A 70 -9.32 4.05 -1.08
C LEU A 70 -10.01 3.21 -2.15
N GLN A 71 -9.88 3.59 -3.43
CA GLN A 71 -10.42 2.81 -4.55
C GLN A 71 -9.84 1.38 -4.60
N PHE A 72 -8.57 1.22 -4.25
CA PHE A 72 -7.93 -0.09 -4.18
C PHE A 72 -8.54 -0.93 -3.06
N LEU A 73 -8.64 -0.39 -1.84
CA LEU A 73 -9.25 -1.06 -0.69
C LEU A 73 -10.71 -1.44 -0.95
N SER A 74 -11.51 -0.55 -1.55
CA SER A 74 -12.89 -0.86 -1.94
C SER A 74 -12.98 -2.05 -2.90
N ARG A 75 -12.05 -2.17 -3.86
CA ARG A 75 -12.01 -3.32 -4.78
C ARG A 75 -11.62 -4.62 -4.08
N GLU A 76 -10.72 -4.55 -3.10
CA GLU A 76 -10.38 -5.73 -2.28
C GLU A 76 -11.57 -6.17 -1.45
N GLN A 77 -12.35 -5.23 -0.90
CA GLN A 77 -13.61 -5.52 -0.22
C GLN A 77 -14.63 -6.18 -1.17
N GLU A 78 -14.80 -5.64 -2.39
CA GLU A 78 -15.68 -6.23 -3.43
C GLU A 78 -15.25 -7.64 -3.84
N ARG A 79 -13.96 -7.97 -3.73
CA ARG A 79 -13.42 -9.32 -3.95
C ARG A 79 -13.66 -10.28 -2.78
N GLY A 80 -14.28 -9.81 -1.70
CA GLY A 80 -14.58 -10.59 -0.51
C GLY A 80 -13.46 -10.65 0.52
N ASN A 81 -12.44 -9.79 0.39
CA ASN A 81 -11.41 -9.67 1.42
C ASN A 81 -11.92 -8.84 2.60
N GLU A 82 -11.45 -9.14 3.80
CA GLU A 82 -11.65 -8.28 4.97
C GLU A 82 -10.83 -7.00 4.77
N VAL A 83 -11.44 -5.85 5.02
CA VAL A 83 -10.83 -4.53 4.83
C VAL A 83 -11.11 -3.66 6.05
N SER A 84 -10.07 -3.00 6.54
CA SER A 84 -10.14 -2.01 7.62
C SER A 84 -9.59 -0.68 7.12
N PHE A 85 -10.31 0.40 7.33
CA PHE A 85 -9.89 1.75 6.97
C PHE A 85 -9.31 2.44 8.21
N GLU A 86 -8.23 3.21 8.05
CA GLU A 86 -7.72 4.04 9.13
C GLU A 86 -8.66 5.23 9.36
N ALA A 87 -9.01 5.49 10.62
CA ALA A 87 -9.82 6.65 10.97
C ALA A 87 -8.95 7.92 10.88
N ASN A 88 -9.28 8.81 9.94
CA ASN A 88 -8.66 10.14 9.82
C ASN A 88 -8.81 10.97 11.11
#